data_AF-A0A662GMT7-F1
#
_entry.id   AF-A0A662GMT7-F1
#
_cell.length_a   1.000
_cell.length_b   1.000
_cell.length_c   1.000
_cell.angle_alpha   90.00
_cell.angle_beta   90.00
_cell.angle_gamma   90.00
#
_symmetry.space_group_name_H-M   'P 1'
#
loop_
_entity.id
_entity.type
_entity.pdbx_description
1 polymer ?
#
loop_
_entity_poly.entity_id
_entity_poly.type
_entity_poly.pdbx_seq_one_letter_code
_entity_poly.pdbx_strand_id
1 'polypeptide(L)'
;MQHLKEALLLFLFASALIFLVLYMKIGENERKVKIISLSKSYRDFPSSVCYSGTKSYLLEAVPIAEDYVNVVLVRYWIWAPQNYKCPETLTLEVSTSKGKISELLYLEHVGMYCYTPLVIVIISGEGVIRIADEAVSIPSCWADKHPWLNGGKLPSAILLSGRLDDLKWENKGTKSFIIETSKIYESTDLKVLALRISAFKPSGNYVKSFKVKILEEDSVIEEFEIPAYSRNLYSETNAILIALPPSANVIMIENNKIEV
;
A
#
# COMPACT_ATOMS: atom_id res chain seq x y z
N MET A 1 -58.07 17.39 -14.19
CA MET A 1 -56.74 18.01 -14.41
C MET A 1 -55.98 18.29 -13.10
N GLN A 2 -56.64 18.74 -12.03
CA GLN A 2 -55.96 19.10 -10.77
C GLN A 2 -55.30 17.90 -10.06
N HIS A 3 -56.02 16.79 -9.92
CA HIS A 3 -55.46 15.56 -9.34
C HIS A 3 -54.30 14.94 -10.14
N LEU A 4 -54.27 15.16 -11.47
CA LEU A 4 -53.16 14.70 -12.31
C LEU A 4 -51.88 15.51 -12.06
N LYS A 5 -52.01 16.83 -11.80
CA LYS A 5 -50.88 17.70 -11.45
C LYS A 5 -50.34 17.37 -10.06
N GLU A 6 -51.22 17.12 -9.09
CA GLU A 6 -50.85 16.72 -7.73
C GLU A 6 -50.10 15.38 -7.71
N ALA A 7 -50.59 14.38 -8.46
CA ALA A 7 -49.93 13.08 -8.59
C ALA A 7 -48.55 13.18 -9.27
N LEU A 8 -48.42 14.01 -10.31
CA LEU A 8 -47.15 14.24 -11.00
C LEU A 8 -46.11 14.91 -10.08
N LEU A 9 -46.55 15.89 -9.27
CA LEU A 9 -45.68 16.59 -8.33
C LEU A 9 -45.16 15.64 -7.23
N LEU A 10 -46.05 14.80 -6.69
CA LEU A 10 -45.68 13.77 -5.71
C LEU A 10 -44.70 12.75 -6.30
N PHE A 11 -44.90 12.32 -7.54
CA PHE A 11 -44.00 11.40 -8.23
C PHE A 11 -42.61 11.99 -8.45
N LEU A 12 -42.53 13.26 -8.87
CA LEU A 12 -41.26 13.96 -9.03
C LEU A 12 -40.53 14.14 -7.70
N PHE A 13 -41.26 14.47 -6.63
CA PHE A 13 -40.67 14.64 -5.30
C PHE A 13 -40.15 13.31 -4.74
N ALA A 14 -40.92 12.23 -4.88
CA ALA A 14 -40.49 10.89 -4.49
C ALA A 14 -39.27 10.42 -5.31
N SER A 15 -39.25 10.67 -6.62
CA SER A 15 -38.11 10.33 -7.48
C SER A 15 -36.86 11.11 -7.10
N ALA A 16 -36.97 12.42 -6.86
CA ALA A 16 -35.85 13.24 -6.41
C ALA A 16 -35.31 12.77 -5.05
N LEU A 17 -36.20 12.39 -4.12
CA LEU A 17 -35.81 11.84 -2.81
C LEU A 17 -35.08 10.49 -2.97
N ILE A 18 -35.57 9.60 -3.84
CA ILE A 18 -34.92 8.32 -4.14
C ILE A 18 -33.55 8.55 -4.76
N PHE A 19 -33.43 9.47 -5.73
CA PHE A 19 -32.14 9.84 -6.32
C PHE A 19 -31.18 10.42 -5.29
N LEU A 20 -31.66 11.28 -4.38
CA LEU A 20 -30.85 11.82 -3.29
C LEU A 20 -30.36 10.72 -2.35
N VAL A 21 -31.23 9.79 -1.95
CA VAL A 21 -30.87 8.66 -1.07
C VAL A 21 -29.90 7.70 -1.76
N LEU A 22 -30.11 7.41 -3.04
CA LEU A 22 -29.18 6.60 -3.84
C LEU A 22 -27.83 7.29 -3.98
N TYR A 23 -27.81 8.60 -4.26
CA TYR A 23 -26.59 9.40 -4.35
C TYR A 23 -25.82 9.43 -3.03
N MET A 24 -26.52 9.61 -1.90
CA MET A 24 -25.90 9.55 -0.57
C MET A 24 -25.36 8.14 -0.25
N LYS A 25 -26.09 7.07 -0.59
CA LYS A 25 -25.62 5.68 -0.40
C LYS A 25 -24.44 5.31 -1.29
N ILE A 26 -24.40 5.81 -2.52
CA ILE A 26 -23.28 5.62 -3.44
C ILE A 26 -22.05 6.35 -2.89
N GLY A 27 -22.22 7.58 -2.40
CA GLY A 27 -21.15 8.37 -1.77
C GLY A 27 -20.61 7.78 -0.46
N GLU A 28 -21.43 7.08 0.32
CA GLU A 28 -20.99 6.32 1.51
C GLU A 28 -20.17 5.08 1.15
N ASN A 29 -20.51 4.41 0.04
CA ASN A 29 -19.80 3.22 -0.41
C ASN A 29 -18.43 3.51 -1.02
N GLU A 30 -18.14 4.75 -1.43
CA GLU A 30 -16.91 5.10 -2.18
C GLU A 30 -15.77 5.65 -1.33
N ARG A 31 -15.91 5.78 0.00
CA ARG A 31 -14.83 6.32 0.85
C ARG A 31 -14.28 5.24 1.78
N LYS A 32 -13.65 4.24 1.14
CA LYS A 32 -13.30 2.95 1.71
C LYS A 32 -11.97 3.00 2.44
N VAL A 33 -12.01 2.95 3.77
CA VAL A 33 -10.86 2.42 4.50
C VAL A 33 -10.69 0.95 4.10
N LYS A 34 -9.47 0.54 3.75
CA LYS A 34 -9.14 -0.87 3.46
C LYS A 34 -7.91 -1.29 4.23
N ILE A 35 -7.96 -2.52 4.72
CA ILE A 35 -6.86 -3.18 5.43
C ILE A 35 -6.52 -4.43 4.63
N ILE A 36 -5.26 -4.58 4.23
CA ILE A 36 -4.77 -5.67 3.39
C ILE A 36 -3.55 -6.28 4.06
N SER A 37 -3.65 -7.54 4.50
CA SER A 37 -2.49 -8.29 4.95
C SER A 37 -1.59 -8.58 3.75
N LEU A 38 -0.36 -8.06 3.78
CA LEU A 38 0.59 -8.14 2.68
C LEU A 38 1.48 -9.38 2.82
N SER A 39 2.25 -9.47 3.90
CA SER A 39 3.33 -10.46 4.03
C SER A 39 3.58 -10.75 5.51
N LYS A 40 4.03 -11.97 5.83
CA LYS A 40 4.47 -12.33 7.18
C LYS A 40 5.94 -11.97 7.43
N SER A 41 6.68 -11.65 6.38
CA SER A 41 8.11 -11.35 6.45
C SER A 41 8.34 -9.96 7.06
N TYR A 42 8.44 -9.91 8.39
CA TYR A 42 8.71 -8.68 9.15
C TYR A 42 9.99 -7.94 8.70
N ARG A 43 10.95 -8.68 8.11
CA ARG A 43 12.23 -8.15 7.62
C ARG A 43 12.07 -7.28 6.39
N ASP A 44 10.96 -7.38 5.67
CA ASP A 44 10.73 -6.59 4.47
C ASP A 44 10.27 -5.16 4.80
N PHE A 45 9.88 -4.88 6.04
CA PHE A 45 9.47 -3.53 6.42
C PHE A 45 10.66 -2.54 6.31
N PRO A 46 10.48 -1.39 5.63
CA PRO A 46 11.51 -0.36 5.49
C PRO A 46 11.76 0.36 6.82
N SER A 47 12.74 1.25 6.86
CA SER A 47 12.95 2.10 8.04
C SER A 47 11.67 2.91 8.33
N SER A 48 11.18 2.81 9.57
CA SER A 48 9.96 3.49 9.99
C SER A 48 10.14 5.01 9.99
N VAL A 49 9.06 5.68 9.64
CA VAL A 49 9.01 7.14 9.50
C VAL A 49 8.09 7.72 10.57
N CYS A 50 7.01 7.02 10.86
CA CYS A 50 6.16 7.22 12.02
C CYS A 50 6.20 5.99 12.92
N TYR A 51 6.16 6.22 14.22
CA TYR A 51 6.01 5.16 15.18
C TYR A 51 5.33 5.65 16.47
N SER A 52 4.73 4.72 17.20
CA SER A 52 4.20 4.92 18.55
C SER A 52 4.52 3.69 19.38
N GLY A 53 5.01 3.88 20.60
CA GLY A 53 5.33 2.81 21.53
C GLY A 53 6.66 3.00 22.25
N THR A 54 7.25 1.89 22.65
CA THR A 54 8.44 1.83 23.50
C THR A 54 9.52 0.93 22.91
N LYS A 55 10.61 0.70 23.65
CA LYS A 55 11.63 -0.29 23.27
C LYS A 55 11.13 -1.73 23.35
N SER A 56 10.02 -1.98 24.04
CA SER A 56 9.46 -3.31 24.27
C SER A 56 8.30 -3.64 23.33
N TYR A 57 7.76 -2.66 22.62
CA TYR A 57 6.73 -2.87 21.61
C TYR A 57 6.58 -1.60 20.78
N LEU A 58 6.26 -1.71 19.50
CA LEU A 58 6.22 -0.55 18.62
C LEU A 58 5.22 -0.75 17.49
N LEU A 59 4.33 0.22 17.30
CA LEU A 59 3.57 0.45 16.08
C LEU A 59 4.43 1.27 15.14
N GLU A 60 4.69 0.77 13.95
CA GLU A 60 5.48 1.44 12.92
C GLU A 60 4.65 1.64 11.66
N ALA A 61 4.79 2.81 11.05
CA ALA A 61 4.12 3.17 9.81
C ALA A 61 5.07 3.89 8.84
N VAL A 62 4.90 3.59 7.56
CA VAL A 62 5.61 4.22 6.44
C VAL A 62 4.61 4.55 5.34
N PRO A 63 4.55 5.79 4.85
CA PRO A 63 3.66 6.12 3.75
C PRO A 63 4.16 5.52 2.45
N ILE A 64 3.26 4.90 1.70
CA ILE A 64 3.46 4.48 0.31
C ILE A 64 3.01 5.60 -0.63
N ALA A 65 1.88 6.26 -0.34
CA ALA A 65 1.39 7.42 -1.08
C ALA A 65 0.65 8.39 -0.16
N GLU A 66 0.76 9.69 -0.44
CA GLU A 66 0.10 10.78 0.27
C GLU A 66 -0.57 11.74 -0.73
N ASP A 67 -1.90 11.71 -0.78
CA ASP A 67 -2.74 12.65 -1.54
C ASP A 67 -4.18 12.63 -0.98
N TYR A 68 -5.21 12.74 -1.83
CA TYR A 68 -6.61 12.49 -1.47
C TYR A 68 -6.86 11.08 -0.91
N VAL A 69 -5.99 10.12 -1.22
CA VAL A 69 -5.94 8.79 -0.62
C VAL A 69 -4.53 8.53 -0.06
N ASN A 70 -4.48 8.14 1.20
CA ASN A 70 -3.25 7.76 1.89
C ASN A 70 -3.10 6.25 1.84
N VAL A 71 -1.95 5.78 1.36
CA VAL A 71 -1.60 4.35 1.35
C VAL A 71 -0.43 4.18 2.30
N VAL A 72 -0.55 3.28 3.28
CA VAL A 72 0.37 3.20 4.41
C VAL A 72 0.76 1.76 4.64
N LEU A 73 2.06 1.49 4.75
CA LEU A 73 2.56 0.21 5.24
C LEU A 73 2.70 0.28 6.75
N VAL A 74 2.14 -0.70 7.45
CA VAL A 74 2.10 -0.76 8.91
C VAL A 74 2.63 -2.11 9.37
N ARG A 75 3.39 -2.10 10.48
CA ARG A 75 3.65 -3.31 11.27
C ARG A 75 3.61 -2.98 12.75
N TYR A 76 3.37 -3.99 13.57
CA TYR A 76 3.53 -3.91 15.01
C TYR A 76 4.41 -5.05 15.50
N TRP A 77 5.23 -4.78 16.50
CA TRP A 77 6.02 -5.83 17.15
C TRP A 77 6.07 -5.68 18.65
N ILE A 78 6.32 -6.79 19.34
CA ILE A 78 6.46 -6.88 20.79
C ILE A 78 7.77 -7.62 21.07
N TRP A 79 8.59 -7.08 21.97
CA TRP A 79 9.71 -7.80 22.56
C TRP A 79 9.18 -8.90 23.49
N ALA A 80 9.46 -10.13 23.11
CA ALA A 80 9.01 -11.36 23.75
C ALA A 80 10.24 -12.21 24.09
N PRO A 81 10.93 -11.92 25.20
CA PRO A 81 12.05 -12.75 25.65
C PRO A 81 11.58 -14.14 26.10
N GLN A 82 12.52 -15.03 26.40
CA GLN A 82 12.21 -16.39 26.83
C GLN A 82 11.17 -16.42 27.97
N ASN A 83 10.15 -17.27 27.82
CA ASN A 83 8.97 -17.43 28.68
C ASN A 83 7.85 -16.38 28.52
N TYR A 84 8.00 -15.40 27.64
CA TYR A 84 6.87 -14.57 27.23
C TYR A 84 5.98 -15.34 26.25
N LYS A 85 4.69 -15.46 26.54
CA LYS A 85 3.72 -16.03 25.60
C LYS A 85 3.28 -14.93 24.64
N CYS A 86 3.68 -15.03 23.37
CA CYS A 86 3.15 -14.15 22.34
C CYS A 86 1.63 -14.17 22.33
N PRO A 87 0.97 -12.99 22.26
CA PRO A 87 -0.44 -12.93 21.89
C PRO A 87 -0.63 -13.66 20.56
N GLU A 88 -1.68 -14.48 20.45
CA GLU A 88 -1.99 -15.16 19.20
C GLU A 88 -2.49 -14.16 18.15
N THR A 89 -3.23 -13.15 18.61
CA THR A 89 -3.82 -12.12 17.76
C THR A 89 -3.76 -10.74 18.39
N LEU A 90 -3.77 -9.71 17.54
CA LEU A 90 -4.01 -8.32 17.90
C LEU A 90 -5.01 -7.72 16.91
N THR A 91 -5.79 -6.75 17.36
CA THR A 91 -6.70 -6.02 16.48
C THR A 91 -6.01 -4.78 15.96
N LEU A 92 -5.97 -4.65 14.63
CA LEU A 92 -5.68 -3.39 13.95
C LEU A 92 -6.97 -2.63 13.74
N GLU A 93 -7.01 -1.40 14.23
CA GLU A 93 -8.16 -0.52 14.09
C GLU A 93 -7.78 0.73 13.30
N VAL A 94 -8.66 1.13 12.40
CA VAL A 94 -8.49 2.35 11.61
C VAL A 94 -9.74 3.19 11.80
N SER A 95 -9.56 4.37 12.37
CA SER A 95 -10.64 5.32 12.67
C SER A 95 -10.50 6.56 11.81
N THR A 96 -11.61 7.00 11.22
CA THR A 96 -11.72 8.23 10.44
C THR A 96 -12.92 9.03 10.94
N SER A 97 -13.10 10.26 10.46
CA SER A 97 -14.31 11.04 10.72
C SER A 97 -15.60 10.37 10.22
N LYS A 98 -15.49 9.37 9.33
CA LYS A 98 -16.62 8.67 8.70
C LYS A 98 -16.94 7.32 9.32
N GLY A 99 -16.09 6.82 10.22
CA GLY A 99 -16.29 5.53 10.86
C GLY A 99 -14.99 4.82 11.22
N LYS A 100 -15.16 3.61 11.76
CA LYS A 100 -14.09 2.75 12.26
C LYS A 100 -14.19 1.36 11.62
N ILE A 101 -13.06 0.84 11.16
CA ILE A 101 -12.92 -0.53 10.67
C ILE A 101 -11.82 -1.21 11.48
N SER A 102 -11.96 -2.50 11.73
CA SER A 102 -10.99 -3.30 12.47
C SER A 102 -10.72 -4.62 11.76
N GLU A 103 -9.49 -5.11 11.85
CA GLU A 103 -9.05 -6.40 11.31
C GLU A 103 -8.25 -7.15 12.37
N LEU A 104 -8.43 -8.47 12.45
CA LEU A 104 -7.68 -9.32 13.36
C LEU A 104 -6.38 -9.78 12.70
N LEU A 105 -5.24 -9.46 13.31
CA LEU A 105 -3.91 -9.83 12.84
C LEU A 105 -3.37 -10.99 13.68
N TYR A 106 -2.84 -12.01 13.01
CA TYR A 106 -2.21 -13.16 13.67
C TYR A 106 -0.71 -12.93 13.79
N LEU A 107 -0.19 -13.05 15.00
CA LEU A 107 1.21 -12.75 15.27
C LEU A 107 2.09 -13.98 15.04
N GLU A 108 3.29 -13.73 14.55
CA GLU A 108 4.33 -14.74 14.43
C GLU A 108 5.46 -14.47 15.43
N HIS A 109 5.86 -15.52 16.16
CA HIS A 109 6.99 -15.44 17.07
C HIS A 109 8.30 -15.72 16.32
N VAL A 110 9.18 -14.72 16.25
CA VAL A 110 10.48 -14.84 15.61
C VAL A 110 11.59 -14.34 16.51
N GLY A 111 12.45 -15.26 16.96
CA GLY A 111 13.56 -14.95 17.85
C GLY A 111 13.10 -14.49 19.22
N MET A 112 13.31 -13.21 19.54
CA MET A 112 12.91 -12.57 20.80
C MET A 112 11.73 -11.61 20.62
N TYR A 113 10.95 -11.76 19.55
CA TYR A 113 9.91 -10.81 19.19
C TYR A 113 8.68 -11.52 18.64
N CYS A 114 7.49 -10.94 18.87
CA CYS A 114 6.27 -11.27 18.15
C CYS A 114 5.99 -10.16 17.14
N TYR A 115 5.74 -10.50 15.89
CA TYR A 115 5.43 -9.55 14.83
C TYR A 115 4.01 -9.77 14.31
N THR A 116 3.29 -8.69 14.01
CA THR A 116 2.15 -8.78 13.09
C THR A 116 2.67 -9.00 11.67
N PRO A 117 1.84 -9.50 10.74
CA PRO A 117 2.13 -9.34 9.32
C PRO A 117 2.35 -7.85 8.98
N LEU A 118 3.02 -7.62 7.87
CA LEU A 118 3.01 -6.33 7.19
C LEU A 118 1.61 -6.11 6.63
N VAL A 119 1.06 -4.93 6.88
CA VAL A 119 -0.31 -4.59 6.48
C VAL A 119 -0.30 -3.30 5.70
N ILE A 120 -0.98 -3.28 4.56
CA ILE A 120 -1.30 -2.05 3.83
C ILE A 120 -2.65 -1.53 4.32
N VAL A 121 -2.66 -0.28 4.73
CA VAL A 121 -3.86 0.47 5.10
C VAL A 121 -4.08 1.58 4.08
N ILE A 122 -5.28 1.62 3.51
CA ILE A 122 -5.71 2.66 2.56
C ILE A 122 -6.76 3.51 3.26
N ILE A 123 -6.55 4.82 3.32
CA ILE A 123 -7.40 5.79 4.03
C ILE A 123 -7.73 6.96 3.08
N SER A 124 -9.00 7.21 2.82
CA SER A 124 -9.42 8.42 2.09
C SER A 124 -9.40 9.64 3.00
N GLY A 125 -8.39 10.50 2.87
CA GLY A 125 -8.14 11.63 3.76
C GLY A 125 -7.45 11.22 5.07
N GLU A 126 -7.82 11.87 6.17
CA GLU A 126 -7.16 11.69 7.48
C GLU A 126 -7.74 10.52 8.28
N GLY A 127 -6.89 9.91 9.11
CA GLY A 127 -7.30 8.84 10.01
C GLY A 127 -6.29 8.51 11.08
N VAL A 128 -6.67 7.65 12.01
CA VAL A 128 -5.82 7.14 13.08
C VAL A 128 -5.75 5.62 12.97
N ILE A 129 -4.53 5.11 12.89
CA ILE A 129 -4.22 3.68 12.88
C ILE A 129 -3.83 3.29 14.30
N ARG A 130 -4.45 2.24 14.85
CA ARG A 130 -4.22 1.77 16.22
C ARG A 130 -4.01 0.27 16.27
N ILE A 131 -3.00 -0.18 17.00
CA ILE A 131 -2.79 -1.59 17.37
C ILE A 131 -2.46 -1.60 18.86
N ALA A 132 -3.18 -2.42 19.63
CA ALA A 132 -3.14 -2.37 21.10
C ALA A 132 -3.39 -0.94 21.62
N ASP A 133 -2.57 -0.44 22.53
CA ASP A 133 -2.70 0.90 23.11
C ASP A 133 -1.98 1.99 22.29
N GLU A 134 -1.33 1.62 21.18
CA GLU A 134 -0.49 2.52 20.37
C GLU A 134 -1.23 3.04 19.15
N ALA A 135 -1.03 4.32 18.83
CA ALA A 135 -1.74 4.98 17.74
C ALA A 135 -0.85 5.94 16.96
N VAL A 136 -1.02 5.96 15.63
CA VAL A 136 -0.37 6.93 14.73
C VAL A 136 -1.44 7.67 13.91
N SER A 137 -1.27 8.98 13.77
CA SER A 137 -2.21 9.85 13.05
C SER A 137 -1.71 10.13 11.63
N ILE A 138 -2.54 9.81 10.64
CA ILE A 138 -2.24 9.83 9.21
C ILE A 138 -2.98 10.98 8.53
N PRO A 139 -2.34 11.79 7.67
CA PRO A 139 -0.91 11.76 7.29
C PRO A 139 0.00 12.57 8.23
N SER A 140 -0.56 13.23 9.26
CA SER A 140 0.14 14.21 10.09
C SER A 140 1.48 13.77 10.69
N CYS A 141 1.69 12.46 10.90
CA CYS A 141 2.90 11.96 11.54
C CYS A 141 4.15 12.01 10.65
N TRP A 142 4.02 12.17 9.33
CA TRP A 142 5.14 12.15 8.36
C TRP A 142 5.21 13.36 7.44
N ALA A 143 4.51 14.46 7.75
CA ALA A 143 4.45 15.66 6.89
C ALA A 143 5.83 16.21 6.45
N ASP A 144 6.87 16.03 7.27
CA ASP A 144 8.24 16.51 7.01
C ASP A 144 9.22 15.40 6.59
N LYS A 145 8.71 14.26 6.11
CA LYS A 145 9.52 13.06 5.83
C LYS A 145 9.41 12.66 4.37
N HIS A 146 10.49 12.10 3.83
CA HIS A 146 10.57 11.74 2.41
C HIS A 146 11.11 10.32 2.23
N PRO A 147 10.34 9.27 2.57
CA PRO A 147 10.76 7.87 2.40
C PRO A 147 10.59 7.33 0.98
N TRP A 148 9.95 8.08 0.09
CA TRP A 148 9.64 7.65 -1.27
C TRP A 148 10.86 7.68 -2.19
N LEU A 149 10.81 6.86 -3.24
CA LEU A 149 11.74 6.94 -4.37
C LEU A 149 11.46 8.16 -5.27
N ASN A 150 10.31 8.81 -5.09
CA ASN A 150 9.83 9.94 -5.88
C ASN A 150 9.10 10.97 -4.99
N GLY A 151 8.14 11.72 -5.55
CA GLY A 151 7.43 12.81 -4.88
C GLY A 151 6.37 12.43 -3.85
N GLY A 152 6.09 11.13 -3.62
CA GLY A 152 5.16 10.67 -2.60
C GLY A 152 3.66 10.78 -2.94
N LYS A 153 3.30 11.56 -3.97
CA LYS A 153 1.95 11.61 -4.55
C LYS A 153 1.76 10.52 -5.59
N LEU A 154 0.52 10.16 -5.94
CA LEU A 154 0.27 9.17 -7.00
C LEU A 154 0.77 9.69 -8.37
N PRO A 155 1.50 8.87 -9.17
CA PRO A 155 2.07 7.57 -8.83
C PRO A 155 3.21 7.67 -7.81
N SER A 156 3.24 6.80 -6.80
CA SER A 156 4.24 6.82 -5.73
C SER A 156 4.90 5.46 -5.53
N ALA A 157 6.16 5.45 -5.10
CA ALA A 157 6.90 4.22 -4.84
C ALA A 157 7.75 4.29 -3.56
N ILE A 158 7.79 3.18 -2.81
CA ILE A 158 8.73 2.99 -1.70
C ILE A 158 9.54 1.72 -1.87
N LEU A 159 10.83 1.80 -1.51
CA LEU A 159 11.71 0.64 -1.45
C LEU A 159 11.56 -0.07 -0.10
N LEU A 160 11.42 -1.39 -0.13
CA LEU A 160 11.35 -2.22 1.06
C LEU A 160 12.75 -2.67 1.51
N SER A 161 12.85 -3.18 2.75
CA SER A 161 14.11 -3.71 3.28
C SER A 161 14.45 -5.10 2.73
N GLY A 162 13.48 -5.79 2.15
CA GLY A 162 13.68 -7.10 1.54
C GLY A 162 12.73 -7.33 0.37
N ARG A 163 12.51 -8.60 -0.01
CA ARG A 163 11.99 -8.98 -1.33
C ARG A 163 10.54 -9.48 -1.34
N LEU A 164 9.85 -9.54 -0.19
CA LEU A 164 8.48 -10.09 -0.08
C LEU A 164 8.37 -11.48 -0.72
N ASP A 165 9.26 -12.38 -0.31
CA ASP A 165 9.41 -13.72 -0.92
C ASP A 165 8.21 -14.64 -0.71
N ASP A 166 7.32 -14.31 0.22
CA ASP A 166 6.10 -15.06 0.53
C ASP A 166 4.88 -14.65 -0.30
N LEU A 167 5.01 -13.64 -1.17
CA LEU A 167 3.96 -13.27 -2.13
C LEU A 167 3.88 -14.20 -3.33
N LYS A 168 2.70 -14.25 -3.95
CA LYS A 168 2.53 -14.85 -5.26
C LYS A 168 3.00 -13.87 -6.35
N TRP A 169 4.11 -14.21 -6.99
CA TRP A 169 4.73 -13.40 -8.03
C TRP A 169 4.37 -13.88 -9.44
N GLU A 170 4.13 -12.94 -10.33
CA GLU A 170 4.02 -13.15 -11.76
C GLU A 170 5.31 -12.70 -12.44
N ASN A 171 5.92 -13.60 -13.20
CA ASN A 171 7.20 -13.34 -13.85
C ASN A 171 6.97 -12.80 -15.27
N LYS A 172 7.56 -11.65 -15.56
CA LYS A 172 7.64 -11.03 -16.90
C LYS A 172 9.10 -10.85 -17.30
N GLY A 173 9.37 -10.83 -18.61
CA GLY A 173 10.72 -10.60 -19.14
C GLY A 173 11.40 -11.85 -19.71
N THR A 174 12.72 -11.91 -19.60
CA THR A 174 13.59 -12.93 -20.21
C THR A 174 14.40 -13.68 -19.15
N LYS A 175 15.09 -14.76 -19.54
CA LYS A 175 15.99 -15.50 -18.63
C LYS A 175 17.10 -14.64 -18.00
N SER A 176 17.51 -13.58 -18.69
CA SER A 176 18.58 -12.68 -18.22
C SER A 176 18.06 -11.38 -17.60
N PHE A 177 16.76 -11.12 -17.67
CA PHE A 177 16.14 -9.92 -17.12
C PHE A 177 14.70 -10.25 -16.72
N ILE A 178 14.50 -10.46 -15.43
CA ILE A 178 13.23 -10.87 -14.85
C ILE A 178 12.66 -9.68 -14.10
N ILE A 179 11.41 -9.35 -14.40
CA ILE A 179 10.61 -8.45 -13.59
C ILE A 179 9.49 -9.29 -12.99
N GLU A 180 9.36 -9.24 -11.69
CA GLU A 180 8.31 -9.95 -10.96
C GLU A 180 7.33 -8.92 -10.42
N THR A 181 6.04 -9.15 -10.64
CA THR A 181 4.97 -8.29 -10.13
C THR A 181 3.96 -9.07 -9.31
N SER A 182 3.41 -8.44 -8.28
CA SER A 182 2.28 -8.99 -7.52
C SER A 182 1.23 -7.91 -7.34
N LYS A 183 0.00 -8.19 -7.77
CA LYS A 183 -1.12 -7.26 -7.61
C LYS A 183 -1.65 -7.35 -6.18
N ILE A 184 -1.59 -6.24 -5.45
CA ILE A 184 -1.98 -6.20 -4.03
C ILE A 184 -3.39 -5.65 -3.87
N TYR A 185 -3.73 -4.59 -4.61
CA TYR A 185 -5.02 -3.94 -4.54
C TYR A 185 -5.38 -3.28 -5.86
N GLU A 186 -6.67 -3.30 -6.21
CA GLU A 186 -7.21 -2.50 -7.29
C GLU A 186 -8.63 -2.05 -6.96
N SER A 187 -8.90 -0.79 -7.30
CA SER A 187 -10.19 -0.14 -7.21
C SER A 187 -10.33 0.88 -8.34
N THR A 188 -11.46 1.57 -8.38
CA THR A 188 -11.70 2.66 -9.33
C THR A 188 -10.76 3.85 -9.16
N ASP A 189 -10.16 4.02 -7.98
CA ASP A 189 -9.43 5.25 -7.62
C ASP A 189 -7.93 5.01 -7.37
N LEU A 190 -7.51 3.74 -7.32
CA LEU A 190 -6.17 3.36 -6.87
C LEU A 190 -5.82 1.93 -7.29
N LYS A 191 -4.58 1.74 -7.77
CA LYS A 191 -3.93 0.42 -7.86
C LYS A 191 -2.73 0.38 -6.92
N VAL A 192 -2.51 -0.75 -6.25
CA VAL A 192 -1.30 -1.00 -5.47
C VAL A 192 -0.71 -2.34 -5.91
N LEU A 193 0.57 -2.34 -6.22
CA LEU A 193 1.30 -3.54 -6.63
C LEU A 193 2.69 -3.58 -6.01
N ALA A 194 3.22 -4.80 -5.88
CA ALA A 194 4.60 -5.05 -5.54
C ALA A 194 5.40 -5.34 -6.81
N LEU A 195 6.63 -4.87 -6.87
CA LEU A 195 7.55 -5.08 -8.00
C LEU A 195 8.96 -5.39 -7.50
N ARG A 196 9.65 -6.32 -8.17
CA ARG A 196 11.09 -6.56 -7.97
C ARG A 196 11.77 -6.98 -9.26
N ILE A 197 13.06 -6.70 -9.38
CA ILE A 197 13.82 -6.90 -10.61
C ILE A 197 15.05 -7.76 -10.31
N SER A 198 15.37 -8.66 -11.24
CA SER A 198 16.59 -9.47 -11.23
C SER A 198 17.20 -9.51 -12.64
N ALA A 199 18.41 -9.00 -12.80
CA ALA A 199 19.13 -8.98 -14.08
C ALA A 199 20.42 -9.81 -14.00
N PHE A 200 20.55 -10.82 -14.85
CA PHE A 200 21.75 -11.66 -14.95
C PHE A 200 22.90 -10.88 -15.59
N LYS A 201 24.04 -10.83 -14.91
CA LYS A 201 25.26 -10.11 -15.34
C LYS A 201 26.51 -10.95 -15.05
N PRO A 202 26.88 -11.88 -15.95
CA PRO A 202 28.04 -12.76 -15.75
C PRO A 202 29.39 -12.05 -15.91
N SER A 203 29.42 -10.87 -16.54
CA SER A 203 30.65 -10.13 -16.85
C SER A 203 31.14 -9.20 -15.73
N GLY A 204 30.55 -9.25 -14.54
CA GLY A 204 30.94 -8.42 -13.39
C GLY A 204 30.50 -6.94 -13.46
N ASN A 205 29.99 -6.48 -14.60
CA ASN A 205 29.40 -5.15 -14.75
C ASN A 205 28.00 -5.11 -14.13
N TYR A 206 27.97 -4.71 -12.86
CA TYR A 206 26.81 -4.61 -12.02
C TYR A 206 25.96 -3.36 -12.34
N VAL A 207 24.63 -3.52 -12.36
CA VAL A 207 23.67 -2.44 -12.58
C VAL A 207 23.36 -1.78 -11.24
N LYS A 208 23.73 -0.51 -11.07
CA LYS A 208 23.53 0.23 -9.81
C LYS A 208 22.07 0.54 -9.52
N SER A 209 21.31 0.87 -10.56
CA SER A 209 19.90 1.19 -10.46
C SER A 209 19.16 0.81 -11.74
N PHE A 210 17.86 0.57 -11.62
CA PHE A 210 16.96 0.37 -12.75
C PHE A 210 16.06 1.57 -12.90
N LYS A 211 15.98 2.10 -14.11
CA LYS A 211 15.10 3.22 -14.46
C LYS A 211 13.68 2.73 -14.67
N VAL A 212 12.74 3.35 -13.97
CA VAL A 212 11.30 3.09 -14.05
C VAL A 212 10.58 4.30 -14.60
N LYS A 213 9.66 4.07 -15.53
CA LYS A 213 8.71 5.06 -16.02
C LYS A 213 7.30 4.54 -15.83
N ILE A 214 6.40 5.39 -15.39
CA ILE A 214 4.98 5.09 -15.28
C ILE A 214 4.26 5.88 -16.37
N LEU A 215 3.42 5.20 -17.13
CA LEU A 215 2.77 5.75 -18.31
C LEU A 215 1.24 5.72 -18.16
N GLU A 216 0.63 6.76 -18.72
CA GLU A 216 -0.80 6.91 -19.00
C GLU A 216 -0.95 7.23 -20.49
N GLU A 217 -1.66 6.38 -21.24
CA GLU A 217 -1.87 6.55 -22.69
C GLU A 217 -0.57 6.84 -23.46
N ASP A 218 0.48 6.05 -23.17
CA ASP A 218 1.85 6.18 -23.72
C ASP A 218 2.62 7.45 -23.32
N SER A 219 2.03 8.35 -22.53
CA SER A 219 2.71 9.51 -21.95
C SER A 219 3.33 9.18 -20.60
N VAL A 220 4.58 9.57 -20.38
CA VAL A 220 5.27 9.37 -19.08
C VAL A 220 4.73 10.37 -18.08
N ILE A 221 4.13 9.87 -17.00
CA ILE A 221 3.58 10.68 -15.91
C ILE A 221 4.50 10.73 -14.68
N GLU A 222 5.39 9.75 -14.52
CA GLU A 222 6.38 9.71 -13.44
C GLU A 222 7.62 8.90 -13.85
N GLU A 223 8.79 9.29 -13.33
CA GLU A 223 10.07 8.62 -13.57
C GLU A 223 10.95 8.60 -12.31
N PHE A 224 11.47 7.43 -11.96
CA PHE A 224 12.38 7.28 -10.81
C PHE A 224 13.35 6.13 -11.02
N GLU A 225 14.35 6.04 -10.14
CA GLU A 225 15.34 4.97 -10.14
C GLU A 225 15.16 4.05 -8.93
N ILE A 226 15.31 2.75 -9.18
CA ILE A 226 15.32 1.74 -8.13
C ILE A 226 16.76 1.33 -7.88
N PRO A 227 17.31 1.52 -6.66
CA PRO A 227 18.63 1.02 -6.34
C PRO A 227 18.61 -0.51 -6.33
N ALA A 228 19.63 -1.09 -6.95
CA ALA A 228 19.86 -2.52 -6.92
C ALA A 228 20.93 -2.85 -5.86
N TYR A 229 21.21 -4.14 -5.68
CA TYR A 229 22.42 -4.66 -5.06
C TYR A 229 22.90 -5.90 -5.83
N SER A 230 24.19 -6.24 -5.67
CA SER A 230 24.76 -7.42 -6.29
C SER A 230 24.49 -8.66 -5.45
N ARG A 231 24.01 -9.73 -6.09
CA ARG A 231 23.87 -11.05 -5.45
C ARG A 231 24.31 -12.13 -6.43
N ASN A 232 25.46 -12.74 -6.14
CA ASN A 232 26.11 -13.72 -7.02
C ASN A 232 26.32 -13.13 -8.44
N LEU A 233 25.66 -13.72 -9.45
CA LEU A 233 25.74 -13.31 -10.85
C LEU A 233 24.59 -12.38 -11.27
N TYR A 234 23.82 -11.85 -10.32
CA TYR A 234 22.65 -11.03 -10.58
C TYR A 234 22.77 -9.63 -9.96
N SER A 235 22.21 -8.66 -10.67
CA SER A 235 21.83 -7.35 -10.10
C SER A 235 20.36 -7.45 -9.71
N GLU A 236 20.06 -7.31 -8.42
CA GLU A 236 18.74 -7.54 -7.84
C GLU A 236 18.23 -6.27 -7.14
N THR A 237 16.92 -6.07 -7.07
CA THR A 237 16.32 -5.02 -6.21
C THR A 237 15.64 -5.64 -5.00
N ASN A 238 15.54 -4.91 -3.90
CA ASN A 238 14.48 -5.23 -2.94
C ASN A 238 13.10 -5.04 -3.60
N ALA A 239 12.06 -5.57 -2.96
CA ALA A 239 10.70 -5.31 -3.39
C ALA A 239 10.35 -3.84 -3.22
N ILE A 240 9.44 -3.39 -4.07
CA ILE A 240 8.96 -2.01 -4.11
C ILE A 240 7.46 -2.08 -4.08
N LEU A 241 6.85 -1.27 -3.23
CA LEU A 241 5.41 -1.03 -3.28
C LEU A 241 5.16 0.20 -4.11
N ILE A 242 4.35 0.06 -5.15
CA ILE A 242 3.97 1.13 -6.06
C ILE A 242 2.47 1.35 -5.93
N ALA A 243 2.09 2.59 -5.64
CA ALA A 243 0.71 3.06 -5.67
C ALA A 243 0.51 3.91 -6.93
N LEU A 244 -0.55 3.62 -7.68
CA LEU A 244 -0.80 4.19 -9.00
C LEU A 244 -2.19 4.83 -9.07
N PRO A 245 -2.36 5.92 -9.84
CA PRO A 245 -3.68 6.36 -10.25
C PRO A 245 -4.31 5.30 -11.17
N PRO A 246 -5.65 5.25 -11.27
CA PRO A 246 -6.36 4.26 -12.08
C PRO A 246 -6.05 4.38 -13.58
N SER A 247 -5.70 5.59 -14.04
CA SER A 247 -5.34 5.87 -15.43
C SER A 247 -3.98 5.29 -15.84
N ALA A 248 -3.08 5.02 -14.88
CA ALA A 248 -1.80 4.40 -15.18
C ALA A 248 -2.00 2.95 -15.64
N ASN A 249 -1.53 2.66 -16.85
CA ASN A 249 -1.75 1.38 -17.52
C ASN A 249 -0.45 0.63 -17.83
N VAL A 250 0.69 1.32 -17.82
CA VAL A 250 1.99 0.70 -18.14
C VAL A 250 3.08 1.15 -17.17
N ILE A 251 3.84 0.19 -16.65
CA ILE A 251 5.15 0.42 -16.04
C ILE A 251 6.22 -0.02 -17.03
N MET A 252 7.17 0.86 -17.33
CA MET A 252 8.29 0.59 -18.23
C MET A 252 9.61 0.55 -17.46
N ILE A 253 10.39 -0.51 -17.65
CA ILE A 253 11.66 -0.74 -16.94
C ILE A 253 12.74 -1.10 -17.97
N GLU A 254 13.74 -0.23 -18.14
CA GLU A 254 14.87 -0.44 -19.07
C GLU A 254 14.47 -0.88 -20.51
N ASN A 255 13.27 -0.49 -20.98
CA ASN A 255 12.61 -0.88 -22.25
C ASN A 255 11.63 -2.07 -22.21
N ASN A 256 11.39 -2.69 -21.06
CA ASN A 256 10.36 -3.72 -20.90
C ASN A 256 9.04 -3.09 -20.46
N LYS A 257 7.94 -3.35 -21.17
CA LYS A 257 6.59 -2.88 -20.81
C LYS A 257 5.87 -3.91 -19.93
N ILE A 258 5.24 -3.43 -18.87
CA ILE A 258 4.38 -4.19 -17.97
C ILE A 258 3.01 -3.53 -17.95
N GLU A 259 2.01 -4.22 -18.44
CA GLU A 259 0.60 -3.84 -18.25
C GLU A 259 0.20 -4.03 -16.78
N VAL A 260 -0.48 -3.03 -16.22
CA VAL A 260 -0.88 -2.94 -14.81
C VAL A 260 -2.33 -2.53 -14.59
#